data_AF-A0A7C1PL99-F1
#
_entry.id   AF-A0A7C1PL99-F1
#
_cell.length_a   1.000
_cell.length_b   1.000
_cell.length_c   1.000
_cell.angle_alpha   90.00
_cell.angle_beta   90.00
_cell.angle_gamma   90.00
#
_symmetry.space_group_name_H-M   'P 1'
#
loop_
_entity.id
_entity.type
_entity.pdbx_description
1 polymer ?
#
loop_
_entity_poly.entity_id
_entity_poly.type
_entity_poly.pdbx_seq_one_letter_code
_entity_poly.pdbx_strand_id
1 'polypeptide(L)'
;MPPYLKLTLFLLLLFIIPSTAYPHSGRTDAQGGHTNKKTGEYHYHSRPKSQSTSKSSHAQQTTTVVRVVDGDTLKVRYWGKEESIRLIGIDTPESRANKKAKRDAKRSGQDIRTITSMGKKATEYVESLVKPGDLITIEFDVQQRDR
;
A
#
# COMPACT_ATOMS: atom_id res chain seq x y z
N MET A 1 48.17 -43.51 -51.60
CA MET A 1 47.86 -43.43 -50.15
C MET A 1 46.35 -43.23 -50.00
N PRO A 2 45.61 -44.18 -49.41
CA PRO A 2 44.15 -44.18 -49.45
C PRO A 2 43.54 -43.04 -48.57
N PRO A 3 42.44 -42.40 -49.00
CA PRO A 3 41.92 -41.15 -48.44
C PRO A 3 41.21 -41.28 -47.08
N TYR A 4 41.24 -42.45 -46.45
CA TYR A 4 40.45 -42.75 -45.24
C TYR A 4 41.15 -42.34 -43.94
N LEU A 5 42.44 -42.01 -43.99
CA LEU A 5 43.23 -41.70 -42.79
C LEU A 5 42.87 -40.35 -42.14
N LYS A 6 42.23 -39.43 -42.87
CA LYS A 6 41.79 -38.13 -42.33
C LYS A 6 40.44 -38.19 -41.61
N LEU A 7 39.58 -39.15 -41.96
CA LEU A 7 38.24 -39.26 -41.37
C LEU A 7 38.26 -40.00 -40.01
N THR A 8 39.23 -40.89 -39.80
CA THR A 8 39.37 -41.62 -38.53
C THR A 8 39.96 -40.76 -37.41
N LEU A 9 40.73 -39.70 -37.71
CA LEU A 9 41.31 -38.84 -36.68
C LEU A 9 40.29 -37.85 -36.08
N PHE A 10 39.20 -37.55 -36.78
CA PHE A 10 38.15 -36.66 -36.29
C PHE A 10 37.15 -37.36 -35.34
N LEU A 11 37.08 -38.71 -35.39
CA LEU A 11 36.20 -39.50 -34.53
C LEU A 11 36.82 -39.80 -33.14
N LEU A 12 38.12 -39.55 -32.95
CA LEU A 12 38.82 -39.81 -31.69
C LEU A 12 38.98 -38.56 -30.80
N LEU A 13 38.50 -37.39 -31.26
CA LEU A 13 38.56 -36.12 -30.53
C LEU A 13 37.18 -35.64 -30.03
N LEU A 14 36.23 -36.56 -29.78
CA LEU A 14 34.91 -36.25 -29.22
C LEU A 14 34.71 -36.80 -27.79
N PHE A 15 35.77 -37.26 -27.14
CA PHE A 15 35.70 -37.99 -25.86
C PHE A 15 36.37 -37.28 -24.67
N ILE A 16 36.62 -35.97 -24.76
CA ILE A 16 37.18 -35.17 -23.65
C ILE A 16 36.35 -33.91 -23.42
N ILE A 17 35.03 -34.07 -23.25
CA ILE A 17 34.20 -33.00 -22.69
C ILE A 17 34.06 -33.29 -21.18
N PRO A 18 34.67 -32.50 -20.28
CA PRO A 18 34.41 -32.65 -18.86
C PRO A 18 32.94 -32.32 -18.59
N SER A 19 32.20 -33.30 -18.09
CA SER A 19 30.83 -33.10 -17.63
C SER A 19 30.87 -32.20 -16.39
N THR A 20 30.45 -30.95 -16.54
CA THR A 20 30.27 -30.05 -15.40
C THR A 20 29.07 -30.53 -14.58
N ALA A 21 29.34 -31.40 -13.61
CA ALA A 21 28.33 -31.86 -12.65
C ALA A 21 28.05 -30.72 -11.66
N TYR A 22 26.92 -30.04 -11.84
CA TYR A 22 26.40 -29.11 -10.84
C TYR A 22 25.86 -29.89 -9.64
N PRO A 23 26.30 -29.62 -8.40
CA PRO A 23 25.64 -30.15 -7.22
C PRO A 23 24.24 -29.56 -7.12
N HIS A 24 23.23 -30.39 -7.37
CA HIS A 24 21.83 -30.02 -7.20
C HIS A 24 21.42 -30.21 -5.74
N SER A 25 20.69 -29.25 -5.17
CA SER A 25 20.02 -29.43 -3.87
C SER A 25 18.91 -30.48 -4.03
N GLY A 26 19.15 -31.71 -3.60
CA GLY A 26 18.18 -32.80 -3.74
C GLY A 26 16.92 -32.65 -2.89
N ARG A 27 15.82 -33.20 -3.42
CA ARG A 27 14.59 -33.69 -2.75
C ARG A 27 13.83 -32.75 -1.80
N THR A 28 13.82 -31.44 -2.05
CA THR A 28 12.75 -30.58 -1.54
C THR A 28 11.58 -30.57 -2.51
N ASP A 29 10.36 -30.47 -2.03
CA ASP A 29 9.18 -30.24 -2.89
C ASP A 29 9.16 -28.81 -3.47
N ALA A 30 8.15 -28.50 -4.28
CA ALA A 30 7.97 -27.17 -4.89
C ALA A 30 7.81 -26.04 -3.86
N GLN A 31 7.50 -26.39 -2.61
CA GLN A 31 7.45 -25.42 -1.53
C GLN A 31 8.83 -25.27 -0.90
N GLY A 32 9.69 -26.29 -0.85
CA GLY A 32 10.99 -26.23 -0.18
C GLY A 32 11.08 -27.07 1.10
N GLY A 33 10.13 -27.99 1.31
CA GLY A 33 10.13 -28.89 2.45
C GLY A 33 10.52 -30.32 2.10
N HIS A 34 10.82 -31.11 3.13
CA HIS A 34 11.12 -32.53 2.98
C HIS A 34 10.76 -33.34 4.22
N THR A 35 10.47 -34.63 4.00
CA THR A 35 10.20 -35.59 5.07
C THR A 35 11.49 -36.23 5.57
N ASN A 36 11.73 -36.16 6.88
CA ASN A 36 12.81 -36.89 7.52
C ASN A 36 12.47 -38.39 7.58
N LYS A 37 13.23 -39.20 6.84
CA LYS A 37 13.00 -40.65 6.76
C LYS A 37 13.22 -41.41 8.08
N LYS A 38 13.89 -40.81 9.07
CA LYS A 38 14.16 -41.43 10.37
C LYS A 38 13.04 -41.22 11.38
N THR A 39 12.37 -40.08 11.32
CA THR A 39 11.31 -39.71 12.27
C THR A 39 9.92 -39.72 11.64
N GLY A 40 9.83 -39.78 10.31
CA GLY A 40 8.58 -39.57 9.56
C GLY A 40 8.13 -38.10 9.53
N GLU A 41 8.87 -37.21 10.17
CA GLU A 41 8.48 -35.81 10.38
C GLU A 41 8.82 -34.95 9.17
N TYR A 42 7.83 -34.24 8.64
CA TYR A 42 7.99 -33.30 7.55
C TYR A 42 8.47 -31.95 8.08
N HIS A 43 9.55 -31.42 7.52
CA HIS A 43 10.13 -30.15 7.95
C HIS A 43 10.54 -29.28 6.75
N TYR A 44 10.56 -27.97 6.97
CA TYR A 44 10.63 -26.97 5.91
C TYR A 44 11.73 -25.95 6.18
N HIS A 45 12.60 -25.69 5.19
CA HIS A 45 13.83 -24.89 5.38
C HIS A 45 13.74 -23.44 4.91
N SER A 46 12.67 -23.05 4.22
CA SER A 46 12.56 -21.73 3.61
C SER A 46 11.40 -20.93 4.18
N ARG A 47 11.56 -20.22 5.31
CA ARG A 47 10.56 -19.20 5.70
C ARG A 47 10.26 -18.36 4.46
N PRO A 48 9.00 -18.25 3.97
CA PRO A 48 8.71 -17.35 2.88
C PRO A 48 9.16 -15.99 3.38
N LYS A 49 10.21 -15.46 2.75
CA LYS A 49 10.63 -14.08 2.95
C LYS A 49 9.40 -13.29 2.56
N SER A 50 8.68 -12.79 3.57
CA SER A 50 7.59 -11.85 3.41
C SER A 50 7.99 -10.93 2.27
N GLN A 51 7.25 -11.03 1.16
CA GLN A 51 7.42 -10.15 0.02
C GLN A 51 7.11 -8.75 0.55
N SER A 52 8.14 -8.07 1.04
CA SER A 52 8.16 -6.63 1.25
C SER A 52 8.14 -5.98 -0.13
N THR A 53 7.00 -6.12 -0.80
CA THR A 53 6.49 -5.12 -1.72
C THR A 53 6.03 -3.97 -0.83
N SER A 54 6.43 -2.72 -0.99
CA SER A 54 6.87 -2.01 -2.17
C SER A 54 7.69 -0.78 -1.74
N LYS A 55 8.49 -0.27 -2.68
CA LYS A 55 9.18 1.01 -2.59
C LYS A 55 8.20 2.12 -2.19
N SER A 56 8.65 3.02 -1.31
CA SER A 56 8.01 4.27 -0.94
C SER A 56 7.79 5.20 -2.15
N SER A 57 6.58 5.17 -2.70
CA SER A 57 5.93 6.30 -3.35
C SER A 57 4.69 6.59 -2.52
N HIS A 58 4.44 7.84 -2.10
CA HIS A 58 3.30 8.26 -1.28
C HIS A 58 2.08 7.36 -1.52
N ALA A 59 1.77 6.49 -0.56
CA ALA A 59 0.82 5.42 -0.76
C ALA A 59 -0.58 6.01 -0.93
N GLN A 60 -1.00 6.20 -2.18
CA GLN A 60 -2.36 6.58 -2.51
C GLN A 60 -3.29 5.45 -2.06
N GLN A 61 -4.18 5.76 -1.12
CA GLN A 61 -5.06 4.76 -0.52
C GLN A 61 -6.51 5.07 -0.87
N THR A 62 -7.18 4.11 -1.50
CA THR A 62 -8.61 4.24 -1.82
C THR A 62 -9.47 3.83 -0.63
N THR A 63 -10.43 4.66 -0.27
CA THR A 63 -11.34 4.46 0.88
C THR A 63 -12.77 4.87 0.53
N THR A 64 -13.73 4.50 1.38
CA THR A 64 -15.12 4.91 1.23
C THR A 64 -15.46 6.08 2.15
N VAL A 65 -16.14 7.10 1.62
CA VAL A 65 -16.67 8.21 2.40
C VAL A 65 -17.83 7.72 3.28
N VAL A 66 -17.76 8.03 4.58
CA VAL A 66 -18.86 7.78 5.53
C VAL A 66 -19.75 9.02 5.62
N ARG A 67 -19.16 10.21 5.78
CA ARG A 67 -19.87 11.50 5.82
C ARG A 67 -18.90 12.68 5.77
N VAL A 68 -19.40 13.85 5.39
CA VAL A 68 -18.70 15.13 5.56
C VAL A 68 -18.93 15.62 7.00
N VAL A 69 -17.88 16.16 7.65
CA VAL A 69 -17.96 16.75 9.00
C VAL A 69 -18.06 18.26 8.89
N ASP A 70 -17.08 18.85 8.21
CA ASP A 70 -16.95 20.28 7.93
C ASP A 70 -16.26 20.44 6.56
N GLY A 71 -16.10 21.68 6.09
CA GLY A 71 -15.56 21.96 4.74
C GLY A 71 -14.09 21.53 4.52
N ASP A 72 -13.37 21.16 5.57
CA ASP A 72 -12.01 20.62 5.51
C ASP A 72 -11.89 19.21 6.10
N THR A 73 -12.98 18.62 6.59
CA THR A 73 -12.91 17.39 7.41
C THR A 73 -13.94 16.37 6.97
N LEU A 74 -13.49 15.15 6.68
CA LEU A 74 -14.33 14.02 6.28
C LEU A 74 -14.16 12.83 7.23
N LYS A 75 -15.22 12.04 7.36
CA LYS A 75 -15.16 10.69 7.93
C LYS A 75 -15.12 9.66 6.82
N VAL A 76 -14.20 8.70 6.93
CA VAL A 76 -14.00 7.64 5.95
C VAL A 76 -13.86 6.28 6.61
N ARG A 77 -14.10 5.20 5.86
CA ARG A 77 -13.85 3.83 6.31
C ARG A 77 -12.42 3.40 5.97
N TYR A 78 -11.47 3.80 6.79
CA TYR A 78 -10.06 3.48 6.62
C TYR A 78 -9.69 2.19 7.37
N TRP A 79 -9.19 1.17 6.65
CA TRP A 79 -8.81 -0.14 7.20
C TRP A 79 -9.88 -0.76 8.13
N GLY A 80 -11.15 -0.66 7.72
CA GLY A 80 -12.28 -1.21 8.46
C GLY A 80 -12.73 -0.38 9.67
N LYS A 81 -12.09 0.75 9.97
CA LYS A 81 -12.47 1.68 11.04
C LYS A 81 -12.94 3.01 10.47
N GLU A 82 -13.81 3.70 11.21
CA GLU A 82 -14.19 5.08 10.88
C GLU A 82 -13.09 6.03 11.38
N GLU A 83 -12.38 6.66 10.44
CA GLU A 83 -11.29 7.59 10.73
C GLU A 83 -11.64 9.00 10.22
N SER A 84 -11.05 10.02 10.86
CA SER A 84 -11.17 11.41 10.43
C SER A 84 -10.01 11.77 9.52
N ILE A 85 -10.29 12.45 8.41
CA ILE A 85 -9.27 13.01 7.51
C ILE A 85 -9.49 14.50 7.40
N ARG A 86 -8.40 15.26 7.50
CA ARG A 86 -8.37 16.70 7.29
C ARG A 86 -7.68 17.03 5.98
N LEU A 87 -8.25 17.93 5.19
CA LEU A 87 -7.69 18.38 3.93
C LEU A 87 -6.48 19.28 4.20
N ILE A 88 -5.34 18.94 3.60
CA ILE A 88 -4.10 19.67 3.79
C ILE A 88 -4.22 21.07 3.16
N GLY A 89 -3.81 22.10 3.90
CA GLY A 89 -3.81 23.49 3.42
C GLY A 89 -5.18 24.18 3.40
N ILE A 90 -6.24 23.50 3.84
CA ILE A 90 -7.60 24.05 3.91
C ILE A 90 -8.02 24.15 5.38
N ASP A 91 -8.42 25.33 5.83
CA ASP A 91 -9.01 25.56 7.15
C ASP A 91 -10.35 26.25 6.96
N THR A 92 -11.42 25.65 7.49
CA THR A 92 -12.78 26.16 7.32
C THR A 92 -13.41 26.56 8.65
N PRO A 93 -14.30 27.59 8.66
CA PRO A 93 -15.11 27.87 9.83
C PRO A 93 -15.97 26.66 10.22
N GLU A 94 -16.21 26.48 11.50
CA GLU A 94 -17.06 25.39 12.01
C GLU A 94 -18.50 25.53 11.50
N SER A 95 -19.09 24.46 10.95
CA SER A 95 -20.48 24.50 10.48
C SER A 95 -21.53 24.55 11.62
N ARG A 96 -21.11 24.24 12.85
CA ARG A 96 -21.98 24.18 14.04
C ARG A 96 -21.51 25.14 15.12
N ALA A 97 -22.47 25.69 15.87
CA ALA A 97 -22.19 26.55 17.01
C ALA A 97 -21.60 25.74 18.17
N ASN A 98 -20.27 25.69 18.24
CA ASN A 98 -19.53 25.01 19.30
C ASN A 98 -18.59 25.99 20.04
N LYS A 99 -17.80 25.49 21.00
CA LYS A 99 -16.84 26.30 21.76
C LYS A 99 -15.78 26.95 20.85
N LYS A 100 -15.34 26.26 19.79
CA LYS A 100 -14.37 26.79 18.83
C LYS A 100 -14.99 27.91 17.99
N ALA A 101 -16.16 27.69 17.40
CA ALA A 101 -16.91 28.72 16.67
C ALA A 101 -17.12 30.00 17.50
N LYS A 102 -17.45 29.87 18.80
CA LYS A 102 -17.56 31.01 19.72
C LYS A 102 -16.24 31.75 19.93
N ARG A 103 -15.12 31.03 20.05
CA ARG A 103 -13.78 31.63 20.14
C ARG A 103 -13.39 32.32 18.84
N ASP A 104 -13.66 31.70 17.70
CA ASP A 104 -13.34 32.23 16.38
C ASP A 104 -14.17 33.48 16.06
N ALA A 105 -15.46 33.47 16.41
CA ALA A 105 -16.33 34.65 16.37
C ALA A 105 -15.78 35.79 17.24
N LYS A 106 -15.41 35.50 18.49
CA LYS A 106 -14.82 36.51 19.39
C LYS A 106 -13.49 37.06 18.86
N ARG A 107 -12.63 36.21 18.30
CA ARG A 107 -11.31 36.58 17.78
C ARG A 107 -11.40 37.42 16.51
N SER A 108 -12.31 37.07 15.62
CA SER A 108 -12.51 37.76 14.33
C SER A 108 -13.39 39.02 14.45
N GLY A 109 -14.13 39.17 15.56
CA GLY A 109 -15.14 40.21 15.72
C GLY A 109 -16.42 39.94 14.90
N GLN A 110 -16.55 38.76 14.30
CA GLN A 110 -17.73 38.36 13.53
C GLN A 110 -18.78 37.71 14.43
N ASP A 111 -20.06 37.82 14.05
CA ASP A 111 -21.12 37.10 14.74
C ASP A 111 -20.98 35.57 14.55
N ILE A 112 -21.40 34.82 15.57
CA ILE A 112 -21.39 33.35 15.55
C ILE A 112 -22.24 32.80 14.39
N ARG A 113 -23.33 33.48 14.01
CA ARG A 113 -24.15 33.05 12.88
C ARG A 113 -23.40 33.22 11.57
N THR A 114 -22.61 34.28 11.43
CA THR A 114 -21.77 34.49 10.24
C THR A 114 -20.70 33.41 10.13
N ILE A 115 -19.96 33.12 11.21
CA ILE A 115 -18.97 32.05 11.26
C ILE A 115 -19.59 30.70 10.87
N THR A 116 -20.71 30.34 11.50
CA THR A 116 -21.38 29.06 11.24
C THR A 116 -22.05 28.99 9.86
N SER A 117 -22.55 30.11 9.33
CA SER A 117 -23.08 30.17 7.96
C SER A 117 -21.99 29.96 6.91
N MET A 118 -20.81 30.54 7.10
CA MET A 118 -19.67 30.28 6.23
C MET A 118 -19.24 28.81 6.30
N GLY A 119 -19.17 28.23 7.50
CA GLY A 119 -18.87 26.81 7.69
C GLY A 119 -19.87 25.90 6.98
N LYS A 120 -21.17 26.17 7.11
CA LYS A 120 -22.22 25.42 6.40
C LYS A 120 -22.06 25.48 4.88
N LYS A 121 -21.79 26.65 4.31
CA LYS A 121 -21.55 26.79 2.86
C LYS A 121 -20.34 25.96 2.41
N ALA A 122 -19.28 25.93 3.22
CA ALA A 122 -18.11 25.11 2.92
C ALA A 122 -18.43 23.61 2.99
N THR A 123 -19.19 23.18 4.01
CA THR A 123 -19.67 21.80 4.13
C THR A 123 -20.56 21.41 2.93
N GLU A 124 -21.54 22.24 2.57
CA GLU A 124 -22.43 22.03 1.41
C GLU A 124 -21.65 21.90 0.10
N TYR A 125 -20.59 22.69 -0.07
CA TYR A 125 -19.71 22.57 -1.23
C TYR A 125 -19.03 21.21 -1.29
N VAL A 126 -18.43 20.73 -0.20
CA VAL A 126 -17.81 19.39 -0.16
C VAL A 126 -18.85 18.30 -0.36
N GLU A 127 -20.03 18.43 0.26
CA GLU A 127 -21.14 17.50 0.04
C GLU A 127 -21.61 17.49 -1.41
N SER A 128 -21.44 18.56 -2.19
CA SER A 128 -21.75 18.56 -3.62
C SER A 128 -20.75 17.75 -4.46
N LEU A 129 -19.51 17.60 -3.97
CA LEU A 129 -18.43 16.87 -4.64
C LEU A 129 -18.41 15.39 -4.28
N VAL A 130 -18.72 15.06 -3.01
CA VAL A 130 -18.66 13.69 -2.49
C VAL A 130 -19.88 13.37 -1.62
N LYS A 131 -20.39 12.16 -1.77
CA LYS A 131 -21.53 11.62 -1.02
C LYS A 131 -21.10 10.41 -0.17
N PRO A 132 -21.84 10.11 0.91
CA PRO A 132 -21.67 8.86 1.64
C PRO A 132 -21.74 7.65 0.69
N GLY A 133 -20.74 6.76 0.77
CA GLY A 133 -20.60 5.61 -0.11
C GLY A 133 -19.65 5.81 -1.29
N ASP A 134 -19.27 7.05 -1.61
CA ASP A 134 -18.32 7.32 -2.69
C ASP A 134 -16.92 6.78 -2.37
N LEU A 135 -16.24 6.32 -3.40
CA LEU A 135 -14.83 5.94 -3.33
C LEU A 135 -13.96 7.17 -3.59
N ILE A 136 -13.03 7.43 -2.66
CA ILE A 136 -12.05 8.51 -2.80
C ILE A 136 -10.64 7.97 -2.62
N THR A 137 -9.67 8.59 -3.27
CA THR A 137 -8.25 8.31 -3.09
C THR A 137 -7.65 9.35 -2.15
N ILE A 138 -6.96 8.89 -1.11
CA ILE A 138 -6.24 9.72 -0.16
C ILE A 138 -4.78 9.73 -0.54
N GLU A 139 -4.20 10.93 -0.62
CA GLU A 139 -2.76 11.13 -0.71
C GLU A 139 -2.27 11.75 0.61
N PHE A 140 -1.20 11.18 1.17
CA PHE A 140 -0.64 11.61 2.45
C PHE A 140 0.53 12.57 2.26
N ASP A 141 0.64 13.55 3.16
CA ASP A 141 1.87 14.32 3.35
C ASP A 141 2.98 13.44 3.98
N VAL A 142 4.17 14.02 4.17
CA VAL A 142 5.32 13.38 4.83
C VAL A 142 4.93 12.78 6.19
N GLN A 143 4.06 13.44 6.95
CA GLN A 143 3.44 12.89 8.16
C GLN A 143 2.01 12.44 7.85
N GLN A 144 1.66 11.20 8.20
CA GLN A 144 0.33 10.65 7.91
C GLN A 144 -0.75 11.04 8.93
N ARG A 145 -0.36 11.37 10.16
CA ARG A 145 -1.28 11.69 11.26
C ARG A 145 -0.84 12.98 11.94
N ASP A 146 -1.81 13.77 12.35
CA ASP A 146 -1.59 14.88 13.27
C ASP A 146 -1.02 14.36 14.59
N ARG A 147 -0.12 15.15 15.20
CA ARG A 147 0.49 14.86 16.51
C ARG A 147 -0.27 15.55 17.63
#